data_AF-A0A8I3A8L8-F1
#
_entry.id   AF-A0A8I3A8L8-F1
#
_cell.length_a   1.000
_cell.length_b   1.000
_cell.length_c   1.000
_cell.angle_alpha   90.00
_cell.angle_beta   90.00
_cell.angle_gamma   90.00
#
_symmetry.space_group_name_H-M   'P 1'
#
loop_
_entity.id
_entity.type
_entity.pdbx_description
1 polymer ?
#
loop_
_entity_poly.entity_id
_entity_poly.type
_entity_poly.pdbx_seq_one_letter_code
_entity_poly.pdbx_strand_id
1 'polypeptide(L)'
;MWGMSDSEEENPYADKSDEDIEVKEEPPACTTGLALAEHYFGPLLSPVAATPAQWTAYTEHRRGANAKYKNVSDRPKRSISDAVASIEVELGLDNETLQKCVCILGRLVERDGVDHRNADILVRIYSPATPKYIDVHIKYHCRARMNEIEWCYSLGYKIYNRISGAPTDYSDPSTEGPPSMWHCRGGWRSICWGFYDDEDNYGDRWRRIEVADMGLHEEGVLDVHKALFGPIETPPSDDTDALVAYRRKLVATVRLLLAALGINYEVACMADETDEWPRDFTLEGLSDKWVARGIRAACGFQLSGDAEAARRGKEERRECAARPNSYVEDDEDDDEDMDDDEDMDDAEDDEEDEEDEGFYADEVHVHVV
;
A
#
# COMPACT_ATOMS: atom_id res chain seq x y z
N MET A 1 -22.62 15.40 -51.82
CA MET A 1 -21.78 16.40 -51.11
C MET A 1 -22.00 16.17 -49.62
N TRP A 2 -21.18 15.30 -49.04
CA TRP A 2 -21.08 15.11 -47.60
C TRP A 2 -19.58 15.10 -47.32
N GLY A 3 -19.09 16.16 -46.68
CA GLY A 3 -17.68 16.34 -46.37
C GLY A 3 -17.33 15.53 -45.13
N MET A 4 -16.45 14.55 -45.28
CA MET A 4 -15.74 13.93 -44.17
C MET A 4 -14.59 14.87 -43.81
N SER A 5 -14.64 15.41 -42.61
CA SER A 5 -13.56 16.18 -42.00
C SER A 5 -12.64 15.20 -41.27
N ASP A 6 -11.46 14.97 -41.83
CA ASP A 6 -10.37 14.25 -41.17
C ASP A 6 -9.89 15.08 -39.97
N SER A 7 -10.28 14.66 -38.76
CA SER A 7 -9.68 15.16 -37.52
C SER A 7 -8.50 14.26 -37.19
N GLU A 8 -7.29 14.77 -37.40
CA GLU A 8 -6.04 14.17 -36.94
C GLU A 8 -6.08 14.06 -35.40
N GLU A 9 -6.32 12.85 -34.88
CA GLU A 9 -6.11 12.54 -33.47
C GLU A 9 -4.60 12.54 -33.19
N GLU A 10 -4.10 13.61 -32.58
CA GLU A 10 -2.74 13.68 -32.06
C GLU A 10 -2.53 12.56 -31.05
N ASN A 11 -1.60 11.64 -31.36
CA ASN A 11 -1.20 10.57 -30.46
C ASN A 11 -0.52 11.16 -29.20
N PRO A 12 -1.13 11.09 -28.00
CA PRO A 12 -0.56 11.67 -26.78
C PRO A 12 0.64 10.87 -26.24
N TYR A 13 1.05 9.79 -26.92
CA TYR A 13 2.16 8.93 -26.54
C TYR A 13 3.43 9.17 -27.38
N ALA A 14 3.60 10.34 -27.97
CA ALA A 14 4.87 10.75 -28.54
C ALA A 14 5.95 10.71 -27.43
N ASP A 15 6.81 9.69 -27.53
CA ASP A 15 7.90 9.36 -26.63
C ASP A 15 8.84 10.56 -26.48
N LYS A 16 8.76 11.24 -25.34
CA LYS A 16 9.68 12.31 -24.94
C LYS A 16 10.92 11.68 -24.31
N SER A 17 11.62 10.85 -25.06
CA SER A 17 12.85 10.20 -24.62
C SER A 17 14.07 11.08 -24.94
N ASP A 18 14.14 12.26 -24.34
CA ASP A 18 15.38 13.05 -24.23
C ASP A 18 15.23 13.93 -22.99
N GLU A 19 15.12 13.29 -21.82
CA GLU A 19 15.35 13.99 -20.55
C GLU A 19 16.83 14.38 -20.50
N ASP A 20 17.11 15.67 -20.59
CA ASP A 20 18.40 16.27 -20.28
C ASP A 20 18.92 15.66 -18.97
N ILE A 21 19.97 14.83 -19.07
CA ILE A 21 20.64 14.26 -17.90
C ILE A 21 21.31 15.43 -17.19
N GLU A 22 20.62 16.02 -16.23
CA GLU A 22 21.15 17.05 -15.35
C GLU A 22 22.31 16.42 -14.57
N VAL A 23 23.54 16.74 -15.00
CA VAL A 23 24.76 16.30 -14.34
C VAL A 23 24.82 17.01 -12.99
N LYS A 24 24.28 16.38 -11.95
CA LYS A 24 24.36 16.89 -10.58
C LYS A 24 25.83 17.06 -10.20
N GLU A 25 26.24 18.31 -9.97
CA GLU A 25 27.60 18.63 -9.54
C GLU A 25 27.96 17.85 -8.27
N GLU A 26 29.15 17.25 -8.26
CA GLU A 26 29.66 16.59 -7.07
C GLU A 26 29.78 17.63 -5.94
N PRO A 27 29.37 17.30 -4.70
CA PRO A 27 29.52 18.21 -3.58
C PRO A 27 31.00 18.53 -3.35
N PRO A 28 31.32 19.73 -2.85
CA PRO A 28 32.68 20.06 -2.42
C PRO A 28 33.24 18.98 -1.50
N ALA A 29 34.51 18.60 -1.67
CA ALA A 29 35.16 17.46 -1.01
C ALA A 29 35.12 17.45 0.54
N CYS A 30 34.74 18.56 1.18
CA CYS A 30 34.63 18.71 2.63
C CYS A 30 33.18 18.81 3.15
N THR A 31 32.17 18.67 2.27
CA THR A 31 30.77 18.81 2.66
C THR A 31 30.34 17.59 3.47
N THR A 32 29.91 17.80 4.71
CA THR A 32 29.49 16.74 5.63
C THR A 32 28.25 17.15 6.42
N GLY A 33 27.65 16.21 7.13
CA GLY A 33 26.52 16.49 7.99
C GLY A 33 25.27 16.91 7.21
N LEU A 34 24.52 17.85 7.79
CA LEU A 34 23.25 18.31 7.23
C LEU A 34 23.42 18.94 5.84
N ALA A 35 24.50 19.72 5.63
CA ALA A 35 24.78 20.35 4.34
C ALA A 35 24.97 19.32 3.21
N LEU A 36 25.52 18.14 3.52
CA LEU A 36 25.65 17.07 2.54
C LEU A 36 24.29 16.46 2.19
N ALA A 37 23.42 16.28 3.19
CA ALA A 37 22.06 15.78 2.97
C ALA A 37 21.25 16.75 2.09
N GLU A 38 21.33 18.05 2.38
CA GLU A 38 20.64 19.09 1.63
C GLU A 38 21.15 19.22 0.18
N HIS A 39 22.46 19.05 -0.04
CA HIS A 39 23.04 19.02 -1.40
C HIS A 39 22.41 17.93 -2.27
N TYR A 40 22.23 16.72 -1.73
CA TYR A 40 21.72 15.59 -2.51
C TYR A 40 20.21 15.53 -2.63
N PHE A 41 19.49 15.95 -1.59
CA PHE A 41 18.05 15.72 -1.47
C PHE A 41 17.22 17.02 -1.47
N GLY A 42 17.86 18.18 -1.56
CA GLY A 42 17.21 19.47 -1.43
C GLY A 42 16.98 19.87 0.03
N PRO A 43 16.34 21.02 0.29
CA PRO A 43 16.05 21.46 1.64
C PRO A 43 15.22 20.41 2.39
N LEU A 44 15.70 20.04 3.57
CA LEU A 44 15.03 19.09 4.45
C LEU A 44 13.94 19.80 5.27
N LEU A 45 12.89 19.06 5.65
CA LEU A 45 11.72 19.62 6.33
C LEU A 45 12.02 19.85 7.82
N SER A 46 12.35 21.10 8.20
CA SER A 46 12.65 21.49 9.58
C SER A 46 13.64 20.56 10.29
N PRO A 47 14.91 20.49 9.86
CA PRO A 47 15.86 19.48 10.33
C PRO A 47 16.09 19.55 11.84
N VAL A 48 15.88 18.42 12.50
CA VAL A 48 16.17 18.25 13.93
C VAL A 48 17.67 18.16 14.15
N ALA A 49 18.14 18.80 15.22
CA ALA A 49 19.53 18.77 15.61
C ALA A 49 20.06 17.34 15.78
N ALA A 50 21.14 17.04 15.06
CA ALA A 50 21.89 15.79 15.15
C ALA A 50 23.36 16.04 14.82
N THR A 51 24.21 15.07 15.11
CA THR A 51 25.65 15.20 14.83
C THR A 51 25.92 15.17 13.32
N PRO A 52 27.00 15.83 12.83
CA PRO A 52 27.40 15.72 11.43
C PRO A 52 27.59 14.27 10.97
N ALA A 53 28.14 13.40 11.82
CA ALA A 53 28.31 11.98 11.51
C ALA A 53 26.98 11.27 11.24
N GLN A 54 25.92 11.58 11.99
CA GLN A 54 24.59 10.97 11.77
C GLN A 54 23.98 11.39 10.44
N TRP A 55 24.05 12.68 10.09
CA TRP A 55 23.55 13.18 8.81
C TRP A 55 24.37 12.67 7.62
N THR A 56 25.70 12.54 7.76
CA THR A 56 26.54 11.91 6.75
C THR A 56 26.12 10.44 6.54
N ALA A 57 25.98 9.66 7.62
CA ALA A 57 25.57 8.26 7.53
C ALA A 57 24.15 8.11 6.91
N TYR A 58 23.21 8.98 7.28
CA TYR A 58 21.90 9.07 6.64
C TYR A 58 22.01 9.27 5.12
N THR A 59 22.88 10.19 4.71
CA THR A 59 23.04 10.55 3.30
C THR A 59 23.66 9.41 2.49
N GLU A 60 24.73 8.83 2.99
CA GLU A 60 25.40 7.67 2.39
C GLU A 60 24.44 6.48 2.26
N HIS A 61 23.71 6.18 3.33
CA HIS A 61 22.75 5.09 3.34
C HIS A 61 21.60 5.31 2.34
N ARG A 62 21.00 6.51 2.31
CA ARG A 62 19.92 6.85 1.37
C ARG A 62 20.38 6.78 -0.09
N ARG A 63 21.57 7.31 -0.39
CA ARG A 63 22.17 7.20 -1.74
C ARG A 63 22.44 5.75 -2.10
N GLY A 64 23.02 4.98 -1.19
CA GLY A 64 23.31 3.56 -1.41
C GLY A 64 22.04 2.74 -1.67
N ALA A 65 20.99 2.95 -0.89
CA ALA A 65 19.69 2.30 -1.10
C ALA A 65 19.06 2.70 -2.44
N ASN A 66 19.02 4.00 -2.77
CA ASN A 66 18.46 4.47 -4.04
C ASN A 66 19.22 3.90 -5.24
N ALA A 67 20.55 3.80 -5.16
CA ALA A 67 21.35 3.17 -6.21
C ALA A 67 21.06 1.67 -6.33
N LYS A 68 21.00 0.96 -5.20
CA LYS A 68 20.77 -0.49 -5.15
C LYS A 68 19.39 -0.90 -5.65
N TYR A 69 18.35 -0.15 -5.30
CA TYR A 69 16.95 -0.49 -5.56
C TYR A 69 16.31 0.32 -6.68
N LYS A 70 17.11 1.03 -7.50
CA LYS A 70 16.61 1.87 -8.62
C LYS A 70 15.70 1.10 -9.59
N ASN A 71 16.00 -0.18 -9.82
CA ASN A 71 15.39 -1.02 -10.85
C ASN A 71 14.20 -1.86 -10.37
N VAL A 72 13.69 -1.65 -9.16
CA VAL A 72 12.58 -2.47 -8.61
C VAL A 72 11.20 -2.09 -9.23
N SER A 73 11.12 -1.72 -10.52
CA SER A 73 9.85 -1.19 -11.07
C SER A 73 9.40 -1.74 -12.42
N ASP A 74 8.12 -2.12 -12.46
CA ASP A 74 7.32 -1.99 -13.68
C ASP A 74 6.03 -1.14 -13.51
N ARG A 75 5.16 -1.25 -12.48
CA ARG A 75 3.85 -0.52 -12.50
C ARG A 75 3.19 0.08 -11.22
N PRO A 76 3.62 -0.10 -9.96
CA PRO A 76 2.96 0.49 -8.76
C PRO A 76 3.51 1.87 -8.37
N LYS A 77 4.56 2.34 -9.06
CA LYS A 77 5.21 3.61 -8.72
C LYS A 77 4.17 4.73 -8.74
N ARG A 78 3.18 4.65 -9.65
CA ARG A 78 2.05 5.58 -9.72
C ARG A 78 1.16 5.52 -8.47
N SER A 79 0.67 4.36 -8.04
CA SER A 79 -0.23 4.30 -6.87
C SER A 79 0.45 4.77 -5.58
N ILE A 80 1.74 4.42 -5.36
CA ILE A 80 2.52 4.94 -4.24
C ILE A 80 2.72 6.46 -4.37
N SER A 81 3.12 6.93 -5.56
CA SER A 81 3.34 8.35 -5.84
C SER A 81 2.08 9.18 -5.60
N ASP A 82 0.94 8.74 -6.14
CA ASP A 82 -0.35 9.41 -6.03
C ASP A 82 -0.85 9.43 -4.57
N ALA A 83 -0.73 8.30 -3.87
CA ALA A 83 -1.11 8.21 -2.46
C ALA A 83 -0.24 9.13 -1.59
N VAL A 84 1.08 9.17 -1.82
CA VAL A 84 2.00 10.05 -1.06
C VAL A 84 1.78 11.52 -1.41
N ALA A 85 1.49 11.84 -2.69
CA ALA A 85 1.16 13.21 -3.12
C ALA A 85 -0.09 13.75 -2.42
N SER A 86 -1.11 12.92 -2.21
CA SER A 86 -2.29 13.28 -1.41
C SER A 86 -1.90 13.72 0.01
N ILE A 87 -0.97 13.02 0.65
CA ILE A 87 -0.46 13.38 1.98
C ILE A 87 0.37 14.67 1.96
N GLU A 88 1.14 14.92 0.90
CA GLU A 88 1.87 16.19 0.74
C GLU A 88 0.91 17.38 0.70
N VAL A 89 -0.19 17.27 -0.06
CA VAL A 89 -1.24 18.29 -0.13
C VAL A 89 -1.88 18.52 1.24
N GLU A 90 -2.23 17.46 1.95
CA GLU A 90 -2.83 17.54 3.30
C GLU A 90 -1.91 18.24 4.31
N LEU A 91 -0.61 17.97 4.23
CA LEU A 91 0.40 18.57 5.10
C LEU A 91 0.86 19.96 4.63
N GLY A 92 0.37 20.45 3.48
CA GLY A 92 0.79 21.72 2.89
C GLY A 92 2.27 21.74 2.50
N LEU A 93 2.78 20.61 2.02
CA LEU A 93 4.17 20.44 1.58
C LEU A 93 4.30 20.70 0.07
N ASP A 94 5.50 21.06 -0.36
CA ASP A 94 5.83 21.19 -1.77
C ASP A 94 5.74 19.81 -2.46
N ASN A 95 5.39 19.82 -3.75
CA ASN A 95 5.28 18.60 -4.55
C ASN A 95 6.56 17.77 -4.49
N GLU A 96 6.40 16.46 -4.32
CA GLU A 96 7.45 15.44 -4.23
C GLU A 96 8.35 15.48 -2.99
N THR A 97 8.07 16.34 -2.00
CA THR A 97 8.85 16.43 -0.75
C THR A 97 8.95 15.06 -0.04
N LEU A 98 7.82 14.39 0.14
CA LEU A 98 7.72 13.06 0.75
C LEU A 98 7.94 11.95 -0.29
N GLN A 99 7.51 12.13 -1.53
CA GLN A 99 7.72 11.11 -2.59
C GLN A 99 9.20 10.78 -2.76
N LYS A 100 10.08 11.80 -2.76
CA LYS A 100 11.54 11.61 -2.83
C LYS A 100 12.11 10.85 -1.63
N CYS A 101 11.40 10.83 -0.51
CA CYS A 101 11.79 10.15 0.71
C CYS A 101 11.44 8.65 0.72
N VAL A 102 10.62 8.19 -0.22
CA VAL A 102 10.16 6.80 -0.31
C VAL A 102 11.08 5.99 -1.24
N CYS A 103 11.55 4.85 -0.76
CA CYS A 103 12.43 3.93 -1.47
C CYS A 103 11.84 2.50 -1.40
N ILE A 104 11.44 1.93 -2.54
CA ILE A 104 10.90 0.57 -2.61
C ILE A 104 12.06 -0.43 -2.52
N LEU A 105 12.08 -1.27 -1.49
CA LEU A 105 13.15 -2.24 -1.24
C LEU A 105 12.86 -3.61 -1.87
N GLY A 106 11.60 -4.02 -1.83
CA GLY A 106 11.14 -5.32 -2.30
C GLY A 106 9.68 -5.23 -2.71
N ARG A 107 9.35 -5.94 -3.79
CA ARG A 107 7.98 -5.97 -4.29
C ARG A 107 7.68 -7.25 -5.06
N LEU A 108 6.67 -7.95 -4.61
CA LEU A 108 5.97 -8.98 -5.34
C LEU A 108 4.48 -8.64 -5.33
N VAL A 109 3.89 -8.43 -6.50
CA VAL A 109 2.45 -8.15 -6.63
C VAL A 109 1.89 -8.99 -7.75
N GLU A 110 0.90 -9.81 -7.42
CA GLU A 110 0.11 -10.58 -8.37
C GLU A 110 -1.30 -9.98 -8.41
N ARG A 111 -1.82 -9.78 -9.63
CA ARG A 111 -3.16 -9.22 -9.86
C ARG A 111 -4.04 -10.23 -10.57
N ASP A 112 -5.33 -10.15 -10.29
CA ASP A 112 -6.38 -10.83 -11.03
C ASP A 112 -7.33 -9.76 -11.59
N GLY A 113 -7.21 -9.47 -12.88
CA GLY A 113 -7.82 -8.29 -13.48
C GLY A 113 -7.30 -6.98 -12.88
N VAL A 114 -8.21 -6.21 -12.26
CA VAL A 114 -7.88 -4.93 -11.59
C VAL A 114 -7.51 -5.12 -10.11
N ASP A 115 -7.85 -6.27 -9.53
CA ASP A 115 -7.72 -6.50 -8.09
C ASP A 115 -6.37 -7.11 -7.73
N HIS A 116 -5.84 -6.72 -6.57
CA HIS A 116 -4.63 -7.33 -6.03
C HIS A 116 -5.01 -8.69 -5.44
N ARG A 117 -4.29 -9.73 -5.86
CA ARG A 117 -4.50 -11.10 -5.36
C ARG A 117 -3.46 -11.48 -4.32
N ASN A 118 -2.19 -11.17 -4.60
CA ASN A 118 -1.10 -11.29 -3.65
C ASN A 118 -0.28 -10.01 -3.69
N ALA A 119 0.15 -9.53 -2.52
CA ALA A 119 1.11 -8.45 -2.45
C ALA A 119 2.05 -8.67 -1.26
N ASP A 120 3.34 -8.54 -1.52
CA ASP A 120 4.42 -8.51 -0.54
C ASP A 120 5.27 -7.29 -0.91
N ILE A 121 5.06 -6.19 -0.18
CA ILE A 121 5.62 -4.88 -0.53
C ILE A 121 6.36 -4.35 0.68
N LEU A 122 7.65 -4.07 0.48
CA LEU A 122 8.55 -3.54 1.50
C LEU A 122 9.14 -2.20 1.04
N VAL A 123 8.92 -1.18 1.85
CA VAL A 123 9.26 0.21 1.51
C VAL A 123 9.99 0.86 2.67
N ARG A 124 10.99 1.67 2.35
CA ARG A 124 11.74 2.49 3.29
C ARG A 124 11.39 3.96 3.11
N ILE A 125 10.95 4.59 4.20
CA ILE A 125 10.67 6.02 4.28
C ILE A 125 11.82 6.68 5.02
N TYR A 126 12.64 7.43 4.29
CA TYR A 126 13.66 8.29 4.88
C TYR A 126 13.00 9.51 5.51
N SER A 127 13.32 9.82 6.76
CA SER A 127 12.76 11.00 7.40
C SER A 127 13.23 12.27 6.68
N PRO A 128 12.32 13.22 6.38
CA PRO A 128 12.70 14.52 5.85
C PRO A 128 13.23 15.47 6.94
N ALA A 129 13.04 15.16 8.23
CA ALA A 129 13.40 16.03 9.35
C ALA A 129 14.51 15.49 10.24
N THR A 130 14.77 14.18 10.25
CA THR A 130 15.71 13.53 11.17
C THR A 130 16.61 12.54 10.43
N PRO A 131 17.82 12.23 10.94
CA PRO A 131 18.69 11.23 10.31
C PRO A 131 18.25 9.80 10.68
N LYS A 132 17.00 9.47 10.33
CA LYS A 132 16.35 8.18 10.59
C LYS A 132 15.59 7.71 9.36
N TYR A 133 15.16 6.46 9.38
CA TYR A 133 14.19 5.93 8.43
C TYR A 133 13.26 4.93 9.10
N ILE A 134 12.17 4.63 8.42
CA ILE A 134 11.19 3.63 8.82
C ILE A 134 11.04 2.65 7.66
N ASP A 135 11.17 1.37 7.93
CA ASP A 135 10.76 0.34 6.99
C ASP A 135 9.30 0.00 7.28
N VAL A 136 8.48 -0.09 6.23
CA VAL A 136 7.06 -0.40 6.27
C VAL A 136 6.80 -1.56 5.33
N HIS A 137 5.99 -2.52 5.78
CA HIS A 137 5.74 -3.75 5.06
C HIS A 137 4.25 -4.09 5.05
N ILE A 138 3.78 -4.61 3.91
CA ILE A 138 2.52 -5.32 3.81
C ILE A 138 2.76 -6.69 3.19
N LYS A 139 2.13 -7.70 3.81
CA LYS A 139 1.83 -8.95 3.14
C LYS A 139 0.32 -9.11 3.08
N TYR A 140 -0.18 -9.42 1.89
CA TYR A 140 -1.59 -9.40 1.54
C TYR A 140 -1.91 -10.57 0.62
N HIS A 141 -3.06 -11.19 0.86
CA HIS A 141 -3.64 -12.24 0.05
C HIS A 141 -5.15 -12.05 -0.01
N CYS A 142 -5.72 -12.10 -1.21
CA CYS A 142 -7.15 -12.11 -1.43
C CYS A 142 -7.48 -12.93 -2.68
N ARG A 143 -8.22 -14.01 -2.51
CA ARG A 143 -8.61 -14.87 -3.63
C ARG A 143 -10.03 -15.39 -3.44
N ALA A 144 -10.89 -15.08 -4.40
CA ALA A 144 -12.18 -15.74 -4.53
C ALA A 144 -11.97 -17.20 -4.98
N ARG A 145 -12.68 -18.11 -4.32
CA ARG A 145 -12.82 -19.53 -4.67
C ARG A 145 -14.28 -19.82 -4.98
N MET A 146 -14.58 -21.05 -5.36
CA MET A 146 -15.93 -21.47 -5.71
C MET A 146 -16.94 -21.22 -4.57
N ASN A 147 -16.57 -21.56 -3.32
CA ASN A 147 -17.46 -21.49 -2.16
C ASN A 147 -16.93 -20.60 -1.02
N GLU A 148 -15.78 -19.96 -1.21
CA GLU A 148 -15.09 -19.23 -0.14
C GLU A 148 -14.25 -18.07 -0.68
N ILE A 149 -13.88 -17.16 0.21
CA ILE A 149 -12.92 -16.11 -0.06
C ILE A 149 -11.76 -16.30 0.90
N GLU A 150 -10.58 -16.59 0.36
CA GLU A 150 -9.34 -16.55 1.11
C GLU A 150 -8.94 -15.07 1.23
N TRP A 151 -8.88 -14.53 2.44
CA TRP A 151 -8.46 -13.15 2.67
C TRP A 151 -7.62 -13.08 3.93
N CYS A 152 -6.41 -12.54 3.79
CA CYS A 152 -5.58 -12.18 4.93
C CYS A 152 -4.60 -11.06 4.59
N TYR A 153 -4.26 -10.26 5.58
CA TYR A 153 -3.18 -9.30 5.47
C TYR A 153 -2.55 -8.99 6.83
N SER A 154 -1.32 -8.50 6.78
CA SER A 154 -0.65 -7.90 7.94
C SER A 154 0.16 -6.70 7.49
N LEU A 155 0.01 -5.60 8.23
CA LEU A 155 0.76 -4.36 8.07
C LEU A 155 1.69 -4.18 9.26
N GLY A 156 2.93 -3.76 9.00
CA GLY A 156 3.90 -3.52 10.05
C GLY A 156 4.94 -2.49 9.68
N TYR A 157 5.66 -2.02 10.71
CA TYR A 157 6.72 -1.04 10.57
C TYR A 157 7.89 -1.34 11.51
N LYS A 158 9.05 -0.79 11.18
CA LYS A 158 10.28 -0.86 11.98
C LYS A 158 11.04 0.45 11.90
N ILE A 159 11.29 1.07 13.06
CA ILE A 159 11.98 2.35 13.16
C ILE A 159 13.49 2.14 13.34
N TYR A 160 14.28 2.76 12.49
CA TYR A 160 15.74 2.74 12.57
C TYR A 160 16.27 4.05 13.13
N ASN A 161 16.55 4.04 14.44
CA ASN A 161 17.06 5.20 15.18
C ASN A 161 18.56 5.45 14.98
N ARG A 162 19.29 4.48 14.42
CA ARG A 162 20.73 4.58 14.15
C ARG A 162 21.00 4.00 12.76
N ILE A 163 21.59 4.84 11.91
CA ILE A 163 21.92 4.47 10.54
C ILE A 163 23.42 4.17 10.47
N SER A 164 23.78 2.99 9.93
CA SER A 164 25.14 2.71 9.48
C SER A 164 25.37 3.34 8.10
N GLY A 165 26.58 3.80 7.80
CA GLY A 165 26.89 4.39 6.48
C GLY A 165 26.69 3.43 5.30
N ALA A 166 26.75 2.12 5.53
CA ALA A 166 26.41 1.11 4.52
C ALA A 166 24.89 0.87 4.47
N PRO A 167 24.27 0.76 3.26
CA PRO A 167 22.87 0.42 3.12
C PRO A 167 22.62 -0.96 3.73
N THR A 168 21.73 -1.03 4.72
CA THR A 168 21.37 -2.30 5.35
C THR A 168 20.50 -3.10 4.38
N ASP A 169 20.85 -4.37 4.13
CA ASP A 169 19.94 -5.31 3.50
C ASP A 169 18.61 -5.31 4.26
N TYR A 170 17.50 -5.40 3.54
CA TYR A 170 16.23 -5.45 4.22
C TYR A 170 16.16 -6.74 5.04
N SER A 171 15.78 -6.62 6.31
CA SER A 171 15.46 -7.78 7.12
C SER A 171 14.04 -8.19 6.78
N ASP A 172 13.90 -9.25 6.00
CA ASP A 172 12.59 -9.82 5.67
C ASP A 172 11.81 -10.07 6.97
N PRO A 173 10.62 -9.47 7.16
CA PRO A 173 9.77 -9.81 8.29
C PRO A 173 9.48 -11.31 8.27
N SER A 174 9.56 -11.95 9.43
CA SER A 174 9.21 -13.37 9.53
C SER A 174 7.72 -13.53 9.24
N THR A 175 7.37 -14.18 8.15
CA THR A 175 5.98 -14.43 7.77
C THR A 175 5.51 -15.84 8.16
N GLU A 176 6.15 -16.42 9.17
CA GLU A 176 5.77 -17.73 9.72
C GLU A 176 4.58 -17.60 10.69
N GLY A 177 3.58 -18.46 10.50
CA GLY A 177 2.37 -18.50 11.32
C GLY A 177 1.26 -17.56 10.83
N PRO A 178 0.23 -17.30 11.65
CA PRO A 178 -0.90 -16.45 11.25
C PRO A 178 -0.50 -14.98 11.06
N PRO A 179 -1.30 -14.19 10.30
CA PRO A 179 -1.05 -12.77 10.04
C PRO A 179 -0.77 -11.92 11.28
N SER A 180 -1.35 -12.30 12.43
CA SER A 180 -1.14 -11.66 13.73
C SER A 180 0.30 -11.76 14.27
N MET A 181 1.14 -12.64 13.72
CA MET A 181 2.52 -12.84 14.14
C MET A 181 3.58 -12.26 13.20
N TRP A 182 3.22 -11.90 11.95
CA TRP A 182 4.20 -11.55 10.91
C TRP A 182 5.07 -10.32 11.25
N HIS A 183 4.56 -9.40 12.07
CA HIS A 183 5.23 -8.14 12.42
C HIS A 183 5.52 -8.01 13.92
N CYS A 184 5.80 -9.12 14.60
CA CYS A 184 5.97 -9.16 16.06
C CYS A 184 7.40 -9.53 16.53
N ARG A 185 8.37 -9.62 15.61
CA ARG A 185 9.75 -10.07 15.87
C ARG A 185 10.80 -9.17 15.24
N GLY A 186 12.03 -9.23 15.73
CA GLY A 186 13.17 -8.56 15.09
C GLY A 186 13.07 -7.03 15.04
N GLY A 187 12.32 -6.42 15.98
CA GLY A 187 12.07 -4.98 16.05
C GLY A 187 10.92 -4.48 15.18
N TRP A 188 10.26 -5.37 14.41
CA TRP A 188 9.00 -5.05 13.76
C TRP A 188 7.89 -4.85 14.79
N ARG A 189 6.96 -3.95 14.47
CA ARG A 189 5.73 -3.69 15.20
C ARG A 189 4.57 -3.76 14.21
N SER A 190 3.44 -4.34 14.63
CA SER A 190 2.23 -4.38 13.80
C SER A 190 1.55 -3.00 13.77
N ILE A 191 0.99 -2.64 12.61
CA ILE A 191 0.04 -1.54 12.46
C ILE A 191 -1.37 -2.09 12.69
N CYS A 192 -1.76 -3.03 11.83
CA CYS A 192 -2.99 -3.80 11.92
C CYS A 192 -2.85 -5.08 11.09
N TRP A 193 -3.77 -6.01 11.28
CA TRP A 193 -3.87 -7.24 10.51
C TRP A 193 -5.31 -7.72 10.51
N GLY A 194 -5.67 -8.52 9.52
CA GLY A 194 -6.99 -9.13 9.41
C GLY A 194 -6.96 -10.39 8.56
N PHE A 195 -7.83 -11.34 8.88
CA PHE A 195 -8.08 -12.53 8.07
C PHE A 195 -9.48 -13.07 8.32
N TYR A 196 -9.98 -13.92 7.42
CA TYR A 196 -11.15 -14.75 7.73
C TYR A 196 -10.70 -15.99 8.49
N ASP A 197 -11.34 -16.27 9.61
CA ASP A 197 -11.15 -17.51 10.36
C ASP A 197 -11.42 -18.70 9.45
N ASP A 198 -10.46 -19.61 9.31
CA ASP A 198 -10.57 -20.83 8.53
C ASP A 198 -10.72 -22.08 9.41
N GLU A 199 -10.72 -21.93 10.74
CA GLU A 199 -10.92 -23.03 11.67
C GLU A 199 -12.36 -23.54 11.59
N ASP A 200 -12.52 -24.75 11.01
CA ASP A 200 -13.84 -25.36 10.72
C ASP A 200 -14.78 -24.56 9.81
N ASN A 201 -14.25 -23.53 9.13
CA ASN A 201 -15.01 -22.57 8.32
C ASN A 201 -14.64 -22.67 6.82
N TYR A 202 -15.10 -23.71 6.14
CA TYR A 202 -14.76 -24.01 4.74
C TYR A 202 -15.93 -24.62 3.96
N GLY A 203 -15.88 -24.54 2.64
CA GLY A 203 -16.88 -25.11 1.73
C GLY A 203 -18.30 -24.62 2.03
N ASP A 204 -19.27 -25.53 2.15
CA ASP A 204 -20.68 -25.15 2.40
C ASP A 204 -20.89 -24.53 3.80
N ARG A 205 -19.92 -24.66 4.70
CA ARG A 205 -19.96 -24.02 6.01
C ARG A 205 -19.26 -22.67 6.04
N TRP A 206 -18.63 -22.25 4.93
CA TRP A 206 -17.83 -21.05 4.89
C TRP A 206 -18.65 -19.78 5.18
N ARG A 207 -18.10 -18.91 6.03
CA ARG A 207 -18.64 -17.63 6.46
C ARG A 207 -17.54 -16.57 6.50
N ARG A 208 -17.92 -15.30 6.35
CA ARG A 208 -17.00 -14.16 6.53
C ARG A 208 -16.78 -13.84 8.01
N ILE A 209 -16.15 -14.76 8.74
CA ILE A 209 -15.81 -14.56 10.15
C ILE A 209 -14.49 -13.81 10.21
N GLU A 210 -14.56 -12.48 10.24
CA GLU A 210 -13.38 -11.63 10.31
C GLU A 210 -12.73 -11.68 11.69
N VAL A 211 -11.44 -12.03 11.72
CA VAL A 211 -10.53 -11.93 12.86
C VAL A 211 -9.50 -10.87 12.54
N ALA A 212 -9.48 -9.79 13.30
CA ALA A 212 -8.62 -8.65 13.02
C ALA A 212 -8.29 -7.88 14.30
N ASP A 213 -7.18 -7.13 14.28
CA ASP A 213 -6.77 -6.29 15.40
C ASP A 213 -5.90 -5.10 14.96
N MET A 214 -5.85 -4.08 15.81
CA MET A 214 -4.97 -2.92 15.70
C MET A 214 -3.74 -3.12 16.61
N GLY A 215 -2.58 -3.35 15.98
CA GLY A 215 -1.30 -3.38 16.69
C GLY A 215 -0.71 -2.01 16.99
N LEU A 216 -1.21 -0.96 16.32
CA LEU A 216 -0.76 0.41 16.52
C LEU A 216 -1.44 1.05 17.73
N HIS A 217 -0.65 1.72 18.56
CA HIS A 217 -1.10 2.43 19.76
C HIS A 217 -0.51 3.85 19.78
N GLU A 218 -0.97 4.69 20.72
CA GLU A 218 -0.55 6.09 20.86
C GLU A 218 0.96 6.28 20.91
N GLU A 219 1.66 5.51 21.74
CA GLU A 219 3.13 5.56 21.82
C GLU A 219 3.78 5.22 20.46
N GLY A 220 3.21 4.28 19.72
CA GLY A 220 3.69 3.89 18.39
C GLY A 220 3.53 5.02 17.37
N VAL A 221 2.38 5.71 17.36
CA VAL A 221 2.14 6.85 16.48
C VAL A 221 3.10 8.00 16.80
N LEU A 222 3.30 8.30 18.09
CA LEU A 222 4.23 9.33 18.54
C LEU A 222 5.68 8.99 18.21
N ASP A 223 6.08 7.72 18.35
CA ASP A 223 7.40 7.23 17.96
C ASP A 223 7.64 7.40 16.45
N VAL A 224 6.66 7.04 15.62
CA VAL A 224 6.71 7.21 14.15
C VAL A 224 6.79 8.68 13.79
N HIS A 225 5.90 9.52 14.34
CA HIS A 225 5.90 10.96 14.08
C HIS A 225 7.25 11.58 14.46
N LYS A 226 7.76 11.25 15.64
CA LYS A 226 9.07 11.70 16.10
C LYS A 226 10.22 11.24 15.22
N ALA A 227 10.11 10.05 14.64
CA ALA A 227 11.11 9.54 13.72
C ALA A 227 11.06 10.23 12.35
N LEU A 228 9.89 10.61 11.85
CA LEU A 228 9.73 11.23 10.53
C LEU A 228 9.84 12.75 10.55
N PHE A 229 9.20 13.41 11.50
CA PHE A 229 9.00 14.86 11.53
C PHE A 229 9.61 15.54 12.76
N GLY A 230 10.10 14.77 13.72
CA GLY A 230 10.64 15.28 14.98
C GLY A 230 9.58 15.40 16.08
N PRO A 231 9.96 15.94 17.26
CA PRO A 231 9.04 16.03 18.39
C PRO A 231 7.82 16.89 18.06
N ILE A 232 6.65 16.45 18.50
CA ILE A 232 5.40 17.20 18.42
C ILE A 232 4.93 17.58 19.81
N GLU A 233 4.49 18.82 19.98
CA GLU A 233 3.94 19.31 21.23
C GLU A 233 2.44 19.02 21.30
N THR A 234 1.98 18.45 22.41
CA THR A 234 0.55 18.27 22.66
C THR A 234 -0.07 19.62 23.01
N PRO A 235 -1.08 20.09 22.27
CA PRO A 235 -1.72 21.36 22.57
C PRO A 235 -2.54 21.29 23.87
N PRO A 236 -2.82 22.45 24.49
CA PRO A 236 -3.77 22.56 25.60
C PRO A 236 -5.15 21.98 25.23
N SER A 237 -5.86 21.39 26.21
CA SER A 237 -7.13 20.72 25.96
C SER A 237 -8.31 21.67 25.68
N ASP A 238 -8.15 22.96 25.98
CA ASP A 238 -9.14 24.02 25.77
C ASP A 238 -9.03 24.67 24.38
N ASP A 239 -7.93 24.48 23.66
CA ASP A 239 -7.75 24.95 22.29
C ASP A 239 -8.21 23.88 21.29
N THR A 240 -9.47 24.02 20.86
CA THR A 240 -10.13 23.02 20.00
C THR A 240 -9.51 22.97 18.60
N ASP A 241 -9.12 24.12 18.04
CA ASP A 241 -8.52 24.20 16.70
C ASP A 241 -7.11 23.61 16.71
N ALA A 242 -6.30 23.92 17.74
CA ALA A 242 -4.98 23.33 17.88
C ALA A 242 -5.05 21.81 18.10
N LEU A 243 -6.03 21.32 18.87
CA LEU A 243 -6.28 19.88 19.03
C LEU A 243 -6.64 19.20 17.71
N VAL A 244 -7.49 19.80 16.89
CA VAL A 244 -7.84 19.26 15.57
C VAL A 244 -6.61 19.22 14.67
N ALA A 245 -5.81 20.29 14.62
CA ALA A 245 -4.58 20.33 13.84
C ALA A 245 -3.56 19.27 14.32
N TYR A 246 -3.43 19.08 15.64
CA TYR A 246 -2.61 18.03 16.23
C TYR A 246 -3.07 16.63 15.80
N ARG A 247 -4.38 16.34 15.89
CA ARG A 247 -4.97 15.07 15.45
C ARG A 247 -4.72 14.81 13.97
N ARG A 248 -4.92 15.80 13.10
CA ARG A 248 -4.64 15.70 11.66
C ARG A 248 -3.19 15.34 11.38
N LYS A 249 -2.23 15.97 12.07
CA LYS A 249 -0.80 15.63 11.93
C LYS A 249 -0.51 14.18 12.30
N LEU A 250 -1.10 13.67 13.39
CA LEU A 250 -0.91 12.28 13.80
C LEU A 250 -1.57 11.30 12.80
N VAL A 251 -2.79 11.58 12.36
CA VAL A 251 -3.49 10.77 11.36
C VAL A 251 -2.72 10.75 10.03
N ALA A 252 -2.30 11.91 9.52
CA ALA A 252 -1.49 12.03 8.31
C ALA A 252 -0.16 11.25 8.42
N THR A 253 0.42 11.17 9.63
CA THR A 253 1.62 10.36 9.88
C THR A 253 1.37 8.88 9.68
N VAL A 254 0.25 8.35 10.20
CA VAL A 254 -0.12 6.94 9.99
C VAL A 254 -0.49 6.69 8.54
N ARG A 255 -1.25 7.61 7.93
CA ARG A 255 -1.62 7.55 6.51
C ARG A 255 -0.40 7.58 5.60
N LEU A 256 0.68 8.28 5.95
CA LEU A 256 1.94 8.23 5.21
C LEU A 256 2.55 6.82 5.19
N LEU A 257 2.47 6.06 6.29
CA LEU A 257 2.93 4.67 6.30
C LEU A 257 2.12 3.81 5.32
N LEU A 258 0.80 4.01 5.27
CA LEU A 258 -0.09 3.30 4.35
C LEU A 258 0.14 3.73 2.89
N ALA A 259 0.24 5.04 2.64
CA ALA A 259 0.48 5.64 1.33
C ALA A 259 1.81 5.18 0.73
N ALA A 260 2.85 5.01 1.55
CA ALA A 260 4.13 4.46 1.12
C ALA A 260 4.01 3.03 0.55
N LEU A 261 2.97 2.28 0.94
CA LEU A 261 2.64 0.96 0.41
C LEU A 261 1.63 1.00 -0.75
N GLY A 262 1.20 2.19 -1.16
CA GLY A 262 0.17 2.39 -2.19
C GLY A 262 -1.26 2.30 -1.67
N ILE A 263 -1.46 2.36 -0.34
CA ILE A 263 -2.78 2.35 0.29
C ILE A 263 -3.21 3.79 0.56
N ASN A 264 -4.08 4.34 -0.28
CA ASN A 264 -4.73 5.62 0.00
C ASN A 264 -6.00 5.40 0.85
N TYR A 265 -5.85 5.35 2.17
CA TYR A 265 -6.96 5.27 3.12
C TYR A 265 -7.24 6.67 3.68
N GLU A 266 -8.45 7.20 3.50
CA GLU A 266 -8.85 8.49 4.08
C GLU A 266 -9.50 8.30 5.45
N VAL A 267 -9.00 9.02 6.46
CA VAL A 267 -9.43 8.88 7.84
C VAL A 267 -9.94 10.22 8.36
N ALA A 268 -11.22 10.26 8.71
CA ALA A 268 -11.87 11.43 9.30
C ALA A 268 -11.23 11.80 10.65
N CYS A 269 -10.95 13.09 10.82
CA CYS A 269 -10.50 13.71 12.06
C CYS A 269 -11.62 14.50 12.76
N MET A 270 -12.70 14.79 12.04
CA MET A 270 -13.89 15.51 12.53
C MET A 270 -15.19 14.74 12.22
N ALA A 271 -16.28 15.10 12.88
CA ALA A 271 -17.55 14.36 12.78
C ALA A 271 -18.32 14.62 11.47
N ASP A 272 -18.01 15.69 10.76
CA ASP A 272 -18.55 16.07 9.46
C ASP A 272 -17.73 15.52 8.27
N GLU A 273 -16.58 14.91 8.56
CA GLU A 273 -15.76 14.20 7.59
C GLU A 273 -16.18 12.73 7.49
N THR A 274 -15.84 12.08 6.37
CA THR A 274 -16.15 10.67 6.14
C THR A 274 -14.87 9.91 5.84
N ASP A 275 -14.71 8.74 6.45
CA ASP A 275 -13.63 7.81 6.12
C ASP A 275 -13.84 7.25 4.70
N GLU A 276 -12.81 7.08 3.89
CA GLU A 276 -12.89 6.44 2.57
C GLU A 276 -12.00 5.20 2.49
N TRP A 277 -12.54 4.12 1.91
CA TRP A 277 -11.83 2.86 1.76
C TRP A 277 -10.73 2.95 0.70
N PRO A 278 -9.60 2.26 0.91
CA PRO A 278 -8.59 2.11 -0.12
C PRO A 278 -9.16 1.32 -1.30
N ARG A 279 -8.87 1.77 -2.52
CA ARG A 279 -9.38 1.13 -3.75
C ARG A 279 -8.67 -0.18 -4.09
N ASP A 280 -7.37 -0.23 -3.80
CA ASP A 280 -6.48 -1.30 -4.29
C ASP A 280 -6.40 -2.50 -3.34
N PHE A 281 -6.74 -2.33 -2.06
CA PHE A 281 -6.56 -3.33 -1.02
C PHE A 281 -7.82 -3.45 -0.16
N THR A 282 -8.28 -4.67 0.08
CA THR A 282 -9.34 -4.91 1.07
C THR A 282 -8.71 -5.03 2.46
N LEU A 283 -8.80 -4.00 3.30
CA LEU A 283 -8.29 -4.04 4.69
C LEU A 283 -9.36 -4.44 5.71
N GLU A 284 -10.62 -4.51 5.28
CA GLU A 284 -11.79 -4.73 6.14
C GLU A 284 -12.74 -5.66 5.37
N GLY A 285 -13.16 -6.77 5.99
CA GLY A 285 -14.00 -7.78 5.32
C GLY A 285 -15.50 -7.47 5.29
N LEU A 286 -15.92 -6.45 6.04
CA LEU A 286 -17.31 -6.08 6.30
C LEU A 286 -17.53 -4.59 6.08
N SER A 287 -18.78 -4.13 6.24
CA SER A 287 -19.09 -2.69 6.12
C SER A 287 -18.48 -1.82 7.25
N ASP A 288 -17.86 -2.47 8.23
CA ASP A 288 -17.25 -1.87 9.40
C ASP A 288 -15.89 -1.20 9.12
N LYS A 289 -15.84 0.12 9.24
CA LYS A 289 -14.62 0.95 9.12
C LYS A 289 -13.75 0.90 10.38
N TRP A 290 -13.40 -0.30 10.83
CA TRP A 290 -12.68 -0.49 12.08
C TRP A 290 -11.20 -0.05 12.00
N VAL A 291 -10.57 -0.09 10.83
CA VAL A 291 -9.20 0.39 10.64
C VAL A 291 -9.13 1.89 10.87
N ALA A 292 -10.04 2.67 10.27
CA ALA A 292 -10.09 4.12 10.49
C ALA A 292 -10.28 4.49 11.97
N ARG A 293 -11.22 3.82 12.66
CA ARG A 293 -11.41 3.99 14.11
C ARG A 293 -10.17 3.59 14.91
N GLY A 294 -9.53 2.51 14.51
CA GLY A 294 -8.29 2.04 15.09
C GLY A 294 -7.17 3.07 14.98
N ILE A 295 -7.01 3.69 13.81
CA ILE A 295 -6.06 4.78 13.58
C ILE A 295 -6.37 5.98 14.47
N ARG A 296 -7.63 6.41 14.57
CA ARG A 296 -8.03 7.50 15.48
C ARG A 296 -7.70 7.18 16.94
N ALA A 297 -8.05 5.98 17.41
CA ALA A 297 -7.75 5.53 18.76
C ALA A 297 -6.24 5.49 19.01
N ALA A 298 -5.46 5.01 18.04
CA ALA A 298 -4.00 5.06 18.08
C ALA A 298 -3.45 6.49 18.00
N CYS A 299 -4.21 7.46 17.50
CA CYS A 299 -3.85 8.88 17.56
C CYS A 299 -4.38 9.58 18.83
N GLY A 300 -4.93 8.83 19.79
CA GLY A 300 -5.38 9.35 21.09
C GLY A 300 -6.76 10.03 21.08
N PHE A 301 -7.61 9.77 20.08
CA PHE A 301 -8.96 10.34 20.04
C PHE A 301 -10.00 9.42 19.40
N GLN A 302 -11.27 9.80 19.52
CA GLN A 302 -12.41 9.12 18.92
C GLN A 302 -13.42 10.17 18.45
N LEU A 303 -14.16 9.85 17.38
CA LEU A 303 -15.32 10.63 16.95
C LEU A 303 -16.57 10.20 17.72
N SER A 304 -17.58 11.07 17.78
CA SER A 304 -18.83 10.80 18.50
C SER A 304 -19.57 9.55 18.00
N GLY A 305 -19.45 9.22 16.71
CA GLY A 305 -20.05 8.04 16.11
C GLY A 305 -19.24 6.74 16.26
N ASP A 306 -17.99 6.80 16.72
CA ASP A 306 -17.09 5.64 16.71
C ASP A 306 -17.60 4.49 17.61
N ALA A 307 -18.18 4.81 18.77
CA ALA A 307 -18.72 3.82 19.70
C ALA A 307 -19.92 3.07 19.11
N GLU A 308 -20.81 3.78 18.41
CA GLU A 308 -21.98 3.17 17.75
C GLU A 308 -21.55 2.34 16.54
N ALA A 309 -20.63 2.85 15.73
CA ALA A 309 -20.07 2.12 14.60
C ALA A 309 -19.38 0.81 15.05
N ALA A 310 -18.60 0.86 16.14
CA ALA A 310 -17.99 -0.33 16.72
C ALA A 310 -19.02 -1.35 17.23
N ARG A 311 -20.12 -0.87 17.85
CA ARG A 311 -21.23 -1.74 18.28
C ARG A 311 -21.88 -2.43 17.07
N ARG A 312 -22.17 -1.68 16.01
CA ARG A 312 -22.77 -2.21 14.77
C ARG A 312 -21.84 -3.19 14.07
N GLY A 313 -20.55 -2.89 13.96
CA GLY A 313 -19.58 -3.83 13.37
C GLY A 313 -19.46 -5.14 14.15
N LYS A 314 -19.56 -5.08 15.49
CA LYS A 314 -19.62 -6.30 16.33
C LYS A 314 -20.90 -7.11 16.10
N GLU A 315 -22.02 -6.44 15.86
CA GLU A 315 -23.30 -7.06 15.52
C GLU A 315 -23.24 -7.72 14.15
N GLU A 316 -22.74 -7.03 13.12
CA GLU A 316 -22.52 -7.55 11.77
C GLU A 316 -21.61 -8.78 11.76
N ARG A 317 -20.47 -8.76 12.47
CA ARG A 317 -19.58 -9.94 12.63
C ARG A 317 -20.32 -11.14 13.24
N ARG A 318 -21.18 -10.92 14.23
CA ARG A 318 -21.97 -12.00 14.85
C ARG A 318 -23.03 -12.53 13.90
N GLU A 319 -23.69 -11.67 13.15
CA GLU A 319 -24.69 -12.08 12.15
C GLU A 319 -24.04 -12.89 11.03
N CYS A 320 -22.90 -12.44 10.49
CA CYS A 320 -22.15 -13.19 9.48
C CYS A 320 -21.72 -14.57 9.98
N ALA A 321 -21.33 -14.70 11.25
CA ALA A 321 -21.00 -15.98 11.87
C ALA A 321 -22.23 -16.89 12.08
N ALA A 322 -23.44 -16.33 12.22
CA ALA A 322 -24.66 -17.07 12.53
C ALA A 322 -25.51 -17.45 11.31
N ARG A 323 -25.34 -16.79 10.16
CA ARG A 323 -26.14 -17.07 8.95
C ARG A 323 -25.94 -18.51 8.48
N PRO A 324 -26.99 -19.27 8.10
CA PRO A 324 -26.85 -20.48 7.30
C PRO A 324 -26.29 -20.13 5.91
N ASN A 325 -25.66 -21.09 5.22
CA ASN A 325 -25.18 -20.84 3.86
C ASN A 325 -26.41 -20.84 2.96
N SER A 326 -26.81 -19.68 2.46
CA SER A 326 -28.03 -19.54 1.66
C SER A 326 -27.86 -20.00 0.20
N TYR A 327 -26.76 -20.67 -0.13
CA TYR A 327 -26.49 -21.20 -1.47
C TYR A 327 -27.00 -22.64 -1.67
N VAL A 328 -27.76 -23.21 -0.73
CA VAL A 328 -28.24 -24.61 -0.78
C VAL A 328 -29.77 -24.71 -0.91
N GLU A 329 -30.46 -23.64 -1.29
CA GLU A 329 -31.92 -23.67 -1.50
C GLU A 329 -32.26 -22.99 -2.84
N ASP A 330 -32.24 -23.75 -3.95
CA ASP A 330 -33.14 -23.60 -5.14
C ASP A 330 -32.77 -24.46 -6.39
N ASP A 331 -32.05 -25.60 -6.26
CA ASP A 331 -31.84 -26.53 -7.40
C ASP A 331 -32.45 -27.93 -7.16
N GLU A 332 -33.51 -28.02 -6.34
CA GLU A 332 -34.38 -29.20 -6.33
C GLU A 332 -35.80 -28.75 -6.71
N ASP A 333 -36.19 -29.06 -7.96
CA ASP A 333 -37.54 -29.08 -8.54
C ASP A 333 -37.78 -28.08 -9.70
N ASP A 334 -37.20 -28.37 -10.87
CA ASP A 334 -37.95 -28.28 -12.14
C ASP A 334 -37.40 -29.29 -13.16
N ASP A 335 -37.48 -30.57 -12.79
CA ASP A 335 -37.61 -31.67 -13.74
C ASP A 335 -38.98 -31.54 -14.45
N GLU A 336 -39.14 -30.56 -15.34
CA GLU A 336 -40.22 -30.59 -16.34
C GLU A 336 -39.63 -31.00 -17.69
N ASP A 337 -39.70 -32.31 -17.93
CA ASP A 337 -39.78 -33.01 -19.22
C ASP A 337 -39.94 -32.07 -20.45
N MET A 338 -38.83 -31.74 -21.13
CA MET A 338 -38.85 -31.40 -22.55
C MET A 338 -38.28 -32.56 -23.36
N ASP A 339 -39.08 -33.61 -23.45
CA ASP A 339 -39.13 -34.45 -24.65
C ASP A 339 -39.61 -33.57 -25.82
N ASP A 340 -38.69 -33.10 -26.66
CA ASP A 340 -39.02 -32.80 -28.05
C ASP A 340 -37.84 -33.15 -28.94
N ASP A 341 -37.87 -34.42 -29.37
CA ASP A 341 -37.24 -34.90 -30.60
C ASP A 341 -37.67 -34.02 -31.78
N GLU A 342 -36.73 -33.47 -32.55
CA GLU A 342 -36.81 -33.27 -34.01
C GLU A 342 -35.47 -32.61 -34.46
N ASP A 343 -34.51 -33.40 -34.94
CA ASP A 343 -34.27 -33.74 -36.37
C ASP A 343 -33.65 -32.60 -37.21
N MET A 344 -32.66 -32.99 -38.04
CA MET A 344 -32.11 -32.28 -39.23
C MET A 344 -31.14 -31.12 -38.98
N ASP A 345 -30.02 -30.97 -39.69
CA ASP A 345 -29.39 -31.72 -40.77
C ASP A 345 -27.94 -31.23 -40.92
N ASP A 346 -27.11 -32.12 -41.45
CA ASP A 346 -25.80 -31.89 -42.06
C ASP A 346 -25.68 -30.54 -42.81
N ALA A 347 -24.56 -29.86 -42.57
CA ALA A 347 -23.90 -29.05 -43.58
C ALA A 347 -22.39 -29.06 -43.33
N GLU A 348 -21.73 -30.07 -43.89
CA GLU A 348 -20.34 -29.99 -44.33
C GLU A 348 -20.23 -28.92 -45.44
N ASP A 349 -19.25 -28.02 -45.34
CA ASP A 349 -18.52 -27.38 -46.47
C ASP A 349 -17.50 -26.39 -45.85
N ASP A 350 -16.19 -26.63 -45.99
CA ASP A 350 -15.33 -26.11 -47.09
C ASP A 350 -15.04 -24.61 -46.87
N GLU A 351 -13.82 -24.06 -46.85
CA GLU A 351 -12.52 -24.29 -47.50
C GLU A 351 -11.45 -23.57 -46.62
N GLU A 352 -10.26 -24.14 -46.40
CA GLU A 352 -8.99 -23.76 -47.08
C GLU A 352 -8.71 -22.24 -47.16
N ASP A 353 -7.64 -21.80 -46.48
CA ASP A 353 -6.74 -20.71 -46.88
C ASP A 353 -5.51 -20.79 -45.96
N GLU A 354 -4.48 -21.55 -46.35
CA GLU A 354 -3.29 -21.08 -47.08
C GLU A 354 -2.40 -20.12 -46.26
N GLU A 355 -1.28 -20.71 -45.82
CA GLU A 355 0.09 -20.19 -45.89
C GLU A 355 0.35 -18.70 -45.65
N ASP A 356 1.13 -18.39 -44.60
CA ASP A 356 2.21 -17.43 -44.79
C ASP A 356 3.49 -17.85 -44.03
N GLU A 357 4.49 -18.19 -44.83
CA GLU A 357 5.86 -18.50 -44.44
C GLU A 357 6.58 -17.20 -44.05
N GLY A 358 6.96 -17.07 -42.78
CA GLY A 358 7.64 -15.88 -42.24
C GLY A 358 8.97 -16.18 -41.55
N PHE A 359 9.89 -16.78 -42.31
CA PHE A 359 11.34 -16.88 -42.08
C PHE A 359 11.98 -15.78 -41.19
N TYR A 360 12.60 -16.13 -40.06
CA TYR A 360 13.86 -15.48 -39.62
C TYR A 360 14.77 -16.48 -38.91
N ALA A 361 16.00 -16.52 -39.42
CA ALA A 361 17.08 -17.42 -39.05
C ALA A 361 17.91 -16.92 -37.86
N ASP A 362 18.54 -17.93 -37.24
CA ASP A 362 19.88 -17.99 -36.66
C ASP A 362 20.29 -17.23 -35.39
N GLU A 363 20.68 -18.09 -34.43
CA GLU A 363 21.94 -18.15 -33.68
C GLU A 363 22.46 -16.89 -32.94
N VAL A 364 22.81 -17.06 -31.66
CA VAL A 364 24.19 -17.41 -31.23
C VAL A 364 24.23 -17.49 -29.70
N HIS A 365 24.72 -18.62 -29.19
CA HIS A 365 25.20 -18.81 -27.82
C HIS A 365 26.37 -17.88 -27.48
N VAL A 366 26.36 -17.26 -26.29
CA VAL A 366 27.59 -17.02 -25.54
C VAL A 366 27.36 -17.23 -24.04
N HIS A 367 27.92 -18.33 -23.52
CA HIS A 367 28.32 -18.47 -22.12
C HIS A 367 29.63 -17.68 -21.91
N VAL A 368 29.69 -16.79 -20.91
CA VAL A 368 30.96 -16.41 -20.27
C VAL A 368 30.77 -16.45 -18.76
N VAL A 369 31.56 -17.35 -18.17
CA VAL A 369 32.16 -17.46 -16.82
C VAL A 369 31.52 -16.69 -15.67
#